data_AF-A0A521TGX3-F1
#
_entry.id   AF-A0A521TGX3-F1
#
_cell.length_a   1.000
_cell.length_b   1.000
_cell.length_c   1.000
_cell.angle_alpha   90.00
_cell.angle_beta   90.00
_cell.angle_gamma   90.00
#
_symmetry.space_group_name_H-M   'P 1'
#
loop_
_entity.id
_entity.type
_entity.pdbx_description
1 polymer ?
#
loop_
_entity_poly.entity_id
_entity_poly.type
_entity_poly.pdbx_seq_one_letter_code
_entity_poly.pdbx_strand_id
1 'polypeptide(L)'
;MTIKAAGTVSLALVVALGAGWVWGASRSAAVDRERRRVEERVHFETARANVLEGRLTLVGNDYAGAARLFGQATADLEELQRLLREVGQAELAGRIEIVVSHLGDARQAAAAENANAWSAADAALQALKGIRLPE
;
A
#
# COMPACT_ATOMS: atom_id res chain seq x y z
N MET A 1 51.53 5.43 35.39
CA MET A 1 50.73 4.31 34.84
C MET A 1 49.26 4.68 34.56
N THR A 2 48.87 5.96 34.65
CA THR A 2 47.46 6.43 34.57
C THR A 2 46.96 6.78 33.16
N ILE A 3 47.85 7.18 32.25
CA ILE A 3 47.47 7.65 30.89
C ILE A 3 46.94 6.51 30.00
N LYS A 4 47.48 5.29 30.13
CA LYS A 4 46.99 4.11 29.39
C LYS A 4 45.57 3.71 29.80
N ALA A 5 45.25 3.83 31.09
CA ALA A 5 43.92 3.51 31.62
C ALA A 5 42.86 4.55 31.21
N ALA A 6 43.23 5.83 31.14
CA ALA A 6 42.33 6.87 30.64
C ALA A 6 41.98 6.68 29.16
N GLY A 7 42.95 6.26 28.33
CA GLY A 7 42.72 6.00 26.91
C GLY A 7 41.78 4.83 26.63
N THR A 8 41.89 3.74 27.40
CA THR A 8 41.04 2.55 27.23
C THR A 8 39.60 2.78 27.70
N VAL A 9 39.40 3.55 28.78
CA VAL A 9 38.06 3.90 29.27
C VAL A 9 37.30 4.79 28.29
N SER A 10 37.97 5.80 27.72
CA SER A 10 37.36 6.68 26.72
C SER A 10 36.98 5.92 25.44
N LEU A 11 37.83 4.98 24.98
CA LEU A 11 37.53 4.16 23.81
C LEU A 11 36.31 3.25 24.06
N ALA A 12 36.22 2.64 25.25
CA ALA A 12 35.08 1.79 25.62
C ALA A 12 33.75 2.57 25.65
N LEU A 13 33.78 3.83 26.12
CA LEU A 13 32.62 4.72 26.11
C LEU A 13 32.16 5.09 24.70
N VAL A 14 33.09 5.38 23.79
CA VAL A 14 32.77 5.68 22.38
C VAL A 14 32.18 4.45 21.68
N VAL A 15 32.73 3.26 21.95
CA VAL A 15 32.19 2.00 21.39
C VAL A 15 30.80 1.69 21.94
N ALA A 16 30.56 1.89 23.24
CA ALA A 16 29.25 1.69 23.84
C ALA A 16 28.19 2.68 23.30
N LEU A 17 28.57 3.95 23.10
CA LEU A 17 27.71 4.96 22.49
C LEU A 17 27.44 4.67 21.01
N GLY A 18 28.45 4.27 20.25
CA GLY A 18 28.32 3.88 18.85
C GLY A 18 27.46 2.62 18.66
N ALA A 19 27.67 1.61 19.50
CA ALA A 19 26.87 0.37 19.49
C ALA A 19 25.42 0.64 19.89
N GLY A 20 25.17 1.50 20.89
CA GLY A 20 23.82 1.91 21.28
C GLY A 20 23.08 2.68 20.19
N TRP A 21 23.78 3.53 19.44
CA TRP A 21 23.21 4.25 18.29
C TRP A 21 22.86 3.33 17.12
N VAL A 22 23.75 2.40 16.77
CA VAL A 22 23.50 1.42 15.69
C VAL A 22 22.35 0.49 16.04
N TRP A 23 22.27 0.05 17.31
CA TRP A 23 21.18 -0.83 17.77
C TRP A 23 19.84 -0.09 17.89
N GLY A 24 19.85 1.16 18.34
CA GLY A 24 18.68 2.02 18.41
C GLY A 24 18.11 2.36 17.04
N ALA A 25 18.98 2.76 16.10
CA ALA A 25 18.61 3.05 14.71
C ALA A 25 18.12 1.81 13.95
N SER A 26 18.68 0.64 14.26
CA SER A 26 18.21 -0.63 13.68
C SER A 26 16.80 -0.99 14.15
N ARG A 27 16.46 -0.68 15.40
CA ARG A 27 15.12 -0.94 15.97
C ARG A 27 14.06 0.00 15.43
N SER A 28 14.37 1.29 15.25
CA SER A 28 13.45 2.23 14.59
C SER A 28 13.23 1.86 13.13
N ALA A 29 14.29 1.52 12.39
CA ALA A 29 14.18 1.10 11.00
C ALA A 29 13.40 -0.21 10.81
N ALA A 30 13.47 -1.15 11.77
CA ALA A 30 12.63 -2.35 11.75
C ALA A 30 11.14 -2.02 11.96
N VAL A 31 10.83 -1.17 12.94
CA VAL A 31 9.44 -0.76 13.23
C VAL A 31 8.85 0.04 12.07
N ASP A 32 9.62 0.93 11.45
CA ASP A 32 9.16 1.71 10.30
C ASP A 32 8.87 0.84 9.08
N ARG A 33 9.68 -0.20 8.85
CA ARG A 33 9.43 -1.17 7.77
C ARG A 33 8.18 -2.01 8.03
N GLU A 34 7.97 -2.45 9.27
CA GLU A 34 6.77 -3.20 9.66
C GLU A 34 5.51 -2.34 9.45
N ARG A 35 5.55 -1.06 9.88
CA ARG A 35 4.45 -0.11 9.70
C ARG A 35 4.10 0.08 8.23
N ARG A 36 5.10 0.31 7.37
CA ARG A 36 4.89 0.47 5.93
C ARG A 36 4.23 -0.77 5.30
N ARG A 37 4.68 -1.97 5.66
CA ARG A 37 4.06 -3.22 5.17
C ARG A 37 2.60 -3.36 5.58
N VAL A 38 2.27 -2.97 6.81
CA VAL A 38 0.89 -2.99 7.30
C VAL A 38 0.04 -1.96 6.53
N GLU A 39 0.57 -0.75 6.33
CA GLU A 39 -0.10 0.32 5.59
C GLU A 39 -0.38 -0.08 4.12
N GLU A 40 0.61 -0.66 3.44
CA GLU A 40 0.45 -1.19 2.07
C GLU A 40 -0.66 -2.25 2.00
N ARG A 41 -0.69 -3.19 2.95
CA ARG A 41 -1.73 -4.23 3.05
C ARG A 41 -3.11 -3.65 3.34
N VAL A 42 -3.20 -2.65 4.20
CA VAL A 42 -4.46 -1.99 4.54
C VAL A 42 -5.04 -1.33 3.30
N HIS A 43 -4.26 -0.55 2.55
CA HIS A 43 -4.75 0.08 1.32
C HIS A 43 -5.20 -0.96 0.28
N PHE A 44 -4.43 -2.03 0.10
CA PHE A 44 -4.79 -3.09 -0.85
C PHE A 44 -6.10 -3.80 -0.49
N GLU A 45 -6.25 -4.24 0.76
CA GLU A 45 -7.45 -4.96 1.18
C GLU A 45 -8.67 -4.03 1.29
N THR A 46 -8.47 -2.77 1.68
CA THR A 46 -9.54 -1.76 1.69
C THR A 46 -10.05 -1.49 0.29
N ALA A 47 -9.15 -1.29 -0.68
CA ALA A 47 -9.53 -1.14 -2.08
C ALA A 47 -10.30 -2.37 -2.56
N ARG A 48 -9.79 -3.58 -2.30
CA ARG A 48 -10.43 -4.83 -2.72
C ARG A 48 -11.83 -5.00 -2.11
N ALA A 49 -12.00 -4.64 -0.84
CA ALA A 49 -13.30 -4.63 -0.17
C ALA A 49 -14.25 -3.64 -0.85
N ASN A 50 -13.79 -2.41 -1.11
CA ASN A 50 -14.57 -1.38 -1.79
C ASN A 50 -15.01 -1.80 -3.21
N VAL A 51 -14.18 -2.52 -3.98
CA VAL A 51 -14.59 -3.03 -5.29
C VAL A 51 -15.65 -4.13 -5.17
N LEU A 52 -15.52 -5.04 -4.20
CA LEU A 52 -16.51 -6.09 -3.96
C LEU A 52 -17.85 -5.50 -3.48
N GLU A 53 -17.80 -4.52 -2.58
CA GLU A 53 -18.99 -3.82 -2.10
C GLU A 53 -19.63 -2.98 -3.20
N GLY A 54 -18.83 -2.30 -4.03
CA GLY A 54 -19.30 -1.56 -5.19
C GLY A 54 -20.06 -2.46 -6.17
N ARG A 55 -19.56 -3.68 -6.40
CA ARG A 55 -20.31 -4.71 -7.14
C ARG A 55 -21.62 -5.05 -6.46
N LEU A 56 -21.60 -5.44 -5.18
CA LEU A 56 -22.84 -5.76 -4.48
C LEU A 56 -23.88 -4.62 -4.57
N THR A 57 -23.40 -3.38 -4.53
CA THR A 57 -24.21 -2.17 -4.67
C THR A 57 -24.82 -2.03 -6.08
N LEU A 58 -24.07 -2.37 -7.15
CA LEU A 58 -24.60 -2.47 -8.51
C LEU A 58 -25.72 -3.51 -8.64
N VAL A 59 -25.66 -4.64 -7.92
CA VAL A 59 -26.74 -5.64 -7.91
C VAL A 59 -28.02 -5.06 -7.32
N GLY A 60 -27.90 -4.13 -6.37
CA GLY A 60 -29.01 -3.34 -5.84
C GLY A 60 -29.49 -2.21 -6.75
N ASN A 61 -28.94 -2.07 -7.97
CA ASN A 61 -29.16 -0.96 -8.90
C ASN A 61 -28.77 0.43 -8.34
N ASP A 62 -27.94 0.49 -7.30
CA ASP A 62 -27.41 1.76 -6.78
C ASP A 62 -26.09 2.12 -7.49
N TYR A 63 -26.22 2.69 -8.68
CA TYR A 63 -25.07 3.07 -9.51
C TYR A 63 -24.26 4.22 -8.91
N ALA A 64 -24.89 5.15 -8.20
CA ALA A 64 -24.21 6.27 -7.56
C ALA A 64 -23.36 5.81 -6.36
N GLY A 65 -23.92 4.92 -5.53
CA GLY A 65 -23.19 4.26 -4.45
C GLY A 65 -22.01 3.44 -4.96
N ALA A 66 -22.21 2.66 -6.02
CA ALA A 66 -21.15 1.90 -6.68
C ALA A 66 -20.05 2.81 -7.24
N ALA A 67 -20.39 3.90 -7.94
CA ALA A 67 -19.42 4.85 -8.47
C ALA A 67 -18.57 5.49 -7.36
N ARG A 68 -19.18 5.81 -6.21
CA ARG A 68 -18.46 6.30 -5.04
C ARG A 68 -17.49 5.27 -4.49
N LEU A 69 -17.92 4.02 -4.34
CA LEU A 69 -17.08 2.92 -3.84
C LEU A 69 -15.91 2.62 -4.78
N PHE A 70 -16.13 2.63 -6.10
CA PHE A 70 -15.04 2.49 -7.08
C PHE A 70 -14.07 3.68 -7.00
N GLY A 71 -14.56 4.90 -6.80
CA GLY A 71 -13.70 6.06 -6.57
C GLY A 71 -12.84 5.96 -5.31
N GLN A 72 -13.39 5.42 -4.22
CA GLN A 72 -12.63 5.16 -2.99
C GLN A 72 -11.57 4.09 -3.21
N ALA A 73 -11.92 2.98 -3.87
CA ALA A 73 -10.96 1.94 -4.24
C ALA A 73 -9.82 2.47 -5.13
N THR A 74 -10.13 3.37 -6.07
CA THR A 74 -9.11 4.04 -6.89
C THR A 74 -8.15 4.87 -6.03
N ALA A 75 -8.67 5.69 -5.11
CA ALA A 75 -7.83 6.52 -4.25
C ALA A 75 -6.88 5.69 -3.38
N ASP A 76 -7.38 4.60 -2.78
CA ASP A 76 -6.55 3.69 -1.99
C ASP A 76 -5.45 3.02 -2.82
N LEU A 77 -5.75 2.65 -4.07
CA LEU A 77 -4.79 2.02 -4.97
C LEU A 77 -3.77 3.01 -5.55
N GLU A 78 -4.16 4.25 -5.83
CA GLU A 78 -3.23 5.30 -6.24
C GLU A 78 -2.23 5.62 -5.12
N GLU A 79 -2.69 5.64 -3.87
CA GLU A 79 -1.81 5.82 -2.71
C GLU A 79 -0.86 4.63 -2.56
N LEU A 80 -1.36 3.40 -2.66
CA LEU A 80 -0.52 2.20 -2.67
C LEU A 80 0.49 2.23 -3.83
N GLN A 81 0.07 2.65 -5.01
CA GLN A 81 0.96 2.79 -6.18
C GLN A 81 2.09 3.78 -5.89
N ARG A 82 1.78 4.92 -5.27
CA ARG A 82 2.77 5.92 -4.85
C ARG A 82 3.79 5.30 -3.89
N LEU A 83 3.32 4.62 -2.84
CA LEU A 83 4.17 3.93 -1.87
C LEU A 83 5.09 2.89 -2.53
N LEU A 84 4.55 2.06 -3.43
CA LEU A 84 5.31 1.05 -4.17
C LEU A 84 6.39 1.66 -5.07
N ARG A 85 6.10 2.80 -5.72
CA ARG A 85 7.09 3.54 -6.51
C ARG A 85 8.20 4.10 -5.63
N GLU A 86 7.88 4.61 -4.44
CA GLU A 86 8.88 5.11 -3.47
C GLU A 86 9.84 4.03 -2.98
N VAL A 87 9.39 2.77 -2.87
CA VAL A 87 10.23 1.63 -2.48
C VAL A 87 10.86 0.88 -3.67
N GLY A 88 10.75 1.43 -4.89
CA GLY A 88 11.37 0.87 -6.10
C GLY A 88 10.66 -0.35 -6.70
N GLN A 89 9.43 -0.66 -6.28
CA GLN A 89 8.62 -1.76 -6.81
C GLN A 89 7.81 -1.32 -8.04
N ALA A 90 8.51 -0.85 -9.08
CA ALA A 90 7.90 -0.29 -10.28
C ALA A 90 6.97 -1.28 -11.02
N GLU A 91 7.28 -2.57 -11.01
CA GLU A 91 6.44 -3.58 -11.67
C GLU A 91 5.10 -3.80 -10.94
N LEU A 92 5.12 -3.86 -9.60
CA LEU A 92 3.88 -3.94 -8.81
C LEU A 92 3.05 -2.67 -8.96
N ALA A 93 3.70 -1.50 -8.95
CA ALA A 93 3.02 -0.23 -9.21
C ALA A 93 2.38 -0.18 -10.60
N GLY A 94 3.02 -0.74 -11.63
CA GLY A 94 2.44 -0.86 -12.97
C GLY A 94 1.23 -1.80 -13.02
N ARG A 95 1.24 -2.89 -12.25
CA ARG A 95 0.07 -3.79 -12.12
C ARG A 95 -1.10 -3.10 -11.44
N ILE A 96 -0.84 -2.29 -10.42
CA ILE A 96 -1.87 -1.47 -9.77
C ILE A 96 -2.45 -0.43 -10.73
N GLU A 97 -1.64 0.16 -11.60
CA GLU A 97 -2.09 1.12 -12.62
C GLU A 97 -3.19 0.54 -13.52
N ILE A 98 -3.02 -0.73 -13.92
CA ILE A 98 -4.01 -1.46 -14.72
C ILE A 98 -5.33 -1.61 -13.95
N VAL A 99 -5.26 -1.93 -12.66
CA VAL A 99 -6.47 -2.00 -11.80
C VAL A 99 -7.15 -0.65 -11.71
N VAL A 100 -6.38 0.42 -11.46
CA VAL A 100 -6.89 1.79 -11.35
C VAL A 100 -7.60 2.21 -12.64
N SER A 101 -7.04 1.86 -13.81
CA SER A 101 -7.68 2.11 -15.10
C SER A 101 -9.06 1.43 -15.20
N HIS A 102 -9.14 0.14 -14.88
CA HIS A 102 -10.41 -0.59 -14.92
C HIS A 102 -11.44 -0.06 -13.91
N LEU A 103 -11.00 0.41 -12.75
CA LEU A 103 -11.88 1.08 -11.78
C LEU A 103 -12.36 2.45 -12.25
N GLY A 104 -11.51 3.19 -12.99
CA GLY A 104 -11.91 4.41 -13.68
C GLY A 104 -13.03 4.15 -14.67
N ASP A 105 -12.87 3.12 -15.51
CA ASP A 105 -13.89 2.68 -16.47
C ASP A 105 -15.19 2.24 -15.76
N ALA A 106 -15.07 1.45 -14.69
CA ALA A 106 -16.20 0.99 -13.89
C ALA A 106 -16.96 2.16 -13.24
N ARG A 107 -16.24 3.14 -12.70
CA ARG A 107 -16.81 4.35 -12.11
C ARG A 107 -17.53 5.19 -13.15
N GLN A 108 -16.91 5.40 -14.32
CA GLN A 108 -17.52 6.18 -15.40
C GLN A 108 -18.77 5.49 -15.95
N ALA A 109 -18.72 4.17 -16.14
CA ALA A 109 -19.87 3.38 -16.54
C ALA A 109 -20.97 3.40 -15.48
N ALA A 110 -20.62 3.31 -14.19
CA ALA A 110 -21.59 3.42 -13.10
C ALA A 110 -22.23 4.82 -13.04
N ALA A 111 -21.45 5.89 -13.18
CA ALA A 111 -21.98 7.25 -13.25
C ALA A 111 -22.91 7.48 -14.45
N ALA A 112 -22.74 6.70 -15.52
CA ALA A 112 -23.62 6.69 -16.69
C ALA A 112 -24.76 5.66 -16.60
N GLU A 113 -24.96 5.02 -15.44
CA GLU A 113 -25.95 3.96 -15.20
C GLU A 113 -25.87 2.81 -16.22
N ASN A 114 -24.65 2.50 -16.66
CA ASN A 114 -24.39 1.52 -17.71
C ASN A 114 -24.04 0.15 -17.10
N ALA A 115 -24.66 -0.91 -17.62
CA ALA A 115 -24.39 -2.30 -17.25
C ALA A 115 -22.91 -2.70 -17.42
N ASN A 116 -22.15 -2.00 -18.26
CA ASN A 116 -20.70 -2.16 -18.42
C ASN A 116 -19.91 -1.87 -17.12
N ALA A 117 -20.51 -1.19 -16.15
CA ALA A 117 -19.91 -0.99 -14.83
C ALA A 117 -19.54 -2.32 -14.15
N TRP A 118 -20.39 -3.34 -14.33
CA TRP A 118 -20.15 -4.66 -13.75
C TRP A 118 -18.96 -5.38 -14.39
N SER A 119 -18.85 -5.35 -15.72
CA SER A 119 -17.76 -6.02 -16.43
C SER A 119 -16.41 -5.34 -16.17
N ALA A 120 -16.38 -4.01 -16.12
CA ALA A 120 -15.19 -3.26 -15.76
C ALA A 120 -14.76 -3.51 -14.30
N ALA A 121 -15.71 -3.55 -13.36
CA ALA A 121 -15.42 -3.89 -11.97
C ALA A 121 -14.93 -5.35 -11.81
N ASP A 122 -15.42 -6.29 -12.62
CA ASP A 122 -14.93 -7.66 -12.63
C ASP A 122 -13.50 -7.75 -13.18
N ALA A 123 -13.19 -7.02 -14.26
CA ALA A 123 -11.83 -6.90 -14.80
C ALA A 123 -10.86 -6.35 -13.74
N ALA A 124 -11.26 -5.29 -13.02
CA ALA A 124 -10.47 -4.75 -11.92
C ALA A 124 -10.19 -5.78 -10.81
N LEU A 125 -11.19 -6.58 -10.42
CA LEU A 125 -11.01 -7.64 -9.43
C LEU A 125 -10.13 -8.79 -9.93
N GLN A 126 -10.24 -9.17 -11.20
CA GLN A 126 -9.37 -10.17 -11.79
C GLN A 126 -7.91 -9.71 -11.80
N ALA A 127 -7.68 -8.44 -12.17
CA ALA A 127 -6.36 -7.84 -12.08
C ALA A 127 -5.84 -7.78 -10.64
N LEU A 128 -6.67 -7.41 -9.65
CA LEU A 128 -6.32 -7.44 -8.23
C LEU A 128 -5.93 -8.83 -7.74
N LYS A 129 -6.65 -9.89 -8.14
CA LYS A 129 -6.32 -11.28 -7.77
C LYS A 129 -4.95 -11.72 -8.29
N GLY A 130 -4.50 -11.15 -9.41
CA GLY A 130 -3.19 -11.41 -9.99
C GLY A 130 -2.04 -10.71 -9.25
N ILE A 131 -2.33 -9.79 -8.33
CA ILE A 131 -1.35 -9.05 -7.55
C ILE A 131 -1.14 -9.77 -6.22
N ARG A 132 0.11 -10.20 -5.97
CA ARG A 132 0.53 -10.75 -4.69
C ARG A 132 1.51 -9.79 -4.06
N LEU A 133 1.11 -9.15 -2.95
CA LEU A 133 2.03 -8.34 -2.15
C LEU A 133 3.10 -9.23 -1.52
N PRO A 134 4.37 -8.78 -1.44
CA PRO A 134 5.42 -9.53 -0.76
C PRO A 134 5.07 -9.71 0.72
N GLU A 135 5.30 -10.92 1.25
CA GLU A 135 5.10 -11.22 2.68
C GLU A 135 6.13 -10.56 3.59
#